data_AF-A0A3G8X7W7-F1
#
_entry.id   AF-A0A3G8X7W7-F1
#
_cell.length_a   1.000
_cell.length_b   1.000
_cell.length_c   1.000
_cell.angle_alpha   90.00
_cell.angle_beta   90.00
_cell.angle_gamma   90.00
#
_symmetry.space_group_name_H-M   'P 1'
#
loop_
_entity.id
_entity.type
_entity.pdbx_description
1 polymer ?
#
loop_
_entity_poly.entity_id
_entity_poly.type
_entity_poly.pdbx_seq_one_letter_code
_entity_poly.pdbx_strand_id
1 'polypeptide(L)' 'MKTEELFFIIRIEVQTGHENINDTLQEMEKQSRFLMTDTPSVKVMNAEILTTKMRNKNN' A
#
# COMPACT_ATOMS: atom_id res chain seq x y z
N MET A 1 9.72 1.53 24.89
CA MET A 1 9.91 0.62 23.75
C MET A 1 10.23 1.46 22.52
N LYS A 2 11.13 1.01 21.66
CA LYS A 2 11.52 1.74 20.44
C LYS A 2 10.58 1.35 19.31
N THR A 3 10.10 2.33 18.56
CA THR A 3 9.31 2.15 17.34
C THR A 3 10.26 2.22 16.15
N GLU A 4 10.07 1.34 15.16
CA GLU A 4 10.80 1.36 13.90
C GLU A 4 9.79 1.54 12.76
N GLU A 5 10.14 2.33 11.75
CA GLU A 5 9.33 2.50 10.55
C GLU A 5 9.74 1.47 9.49
N LEU A 6 8.75 0.80 8.89
CA LEU A 6 8.96 -0.21 7.87
C LEU A 6 8.22 0.19 6.59
N PHE A 7 8.91 0.07 5.45
CA PHE A 7 8.34 0.33 4.14
C PHE A 7 8.19 -0.99 3.37
N PHE A 8 6.97 -1.31 2.98
CA PHE A 8 6.68 -2.50 2.18
C PHE A 8 6.45 -2.14 0.71
N ILE A 9 7.01 -2.95 -0.19
CA ILE A 9 6.58 -3.00 -1.58
C ILE A 9 5.73 -4.25 -1.72
N ILE A 10 4.42 -4.06 -1.78
CA ILE A 10 3.46 -5.13 -2.02
C ILE A 10 3.04 -5.16 -3.48
N ARG A 11 2.77 -6.35 -4.01
CA ARG A 11 2.13 -6.51 -5.31
C ARG A 11 0.64 -6.70 -5.10
N ILE A 12 -0.15 -5.82 -5.69
CA ILE A 12 -1.60 -5.92 -5.73
C ILE A 12 -2.07 -6.00 -7.18
N GLU A 13 -3.17 -6.69 -7.40
CA GLU A 13 -3.86 -6.74 -8.69
C GLU A 13 -5.23 -6.10 -8.49
N VAL A 14 -5.57 -5.15 -9.37
CA VAL A 14 -6.75 -4.32 -9.24
C VAL A 14 -7.49 -4.27 -10.56
N GLN A 15 -8.81 -4.29 -10.49
CA GLN A 15 -9.69 -3.93 -11.59
C GLN A 15 -10.19 -2.51 -11.31
N THR A 16 -10.10 -1.62 -12.29
CA THR A 16 -10.48 -0.21 -12.14
C THR A 16 -11.44 0.23 -13.23
N GLY A 17 -12.36 1.13 -12.88
CA GLY A 17 -13.24 1.81 -13.82
C GLY A 17 -12.67 3.13 -14.35
N HIS A 18 -11.51 3.57 -13.85
CA HIS A 18 -10.86 4.80 -14.31
C HIS A 18 -10.12 4.57 -15.63
N GLU A 19 -10.22 5.54 -16.54
CA GLU A 19 -9.46 5.52 -17.80
C GLU A 19 -7.96 5.79 -17.58
N ASN A 20 -7.64 6.60 -16.57
CA ASN A 20 -6.27 6.92 -16.20
C ASN A 20 -5.86 6.18 -14.93
N ILE A 21 -4.74 5.49 -15.01
CA ILE A 21 -4.17 4.75 -13.88
C ILE A 21 -3.80 5.66 -12.71
N ASN A 22 -3.41 6.92 -12.95
CA ASN A 22 -3.10 7.88 -11.89
C ASN A 22 -4.32 8.16 -10.99
N ASP A 23 -5.52 8.16 -11.55
CA ASP A 23 -6.76 8.34 -10.78
C ASP A 23 -7.02 7.13 -9.89
N THR A 24 -6.73 5.92 -10.40
CA THR A 24 -6.79 4.68 -9.60
C THR A 24 -5.80 4.72 -8.44
N LEU A 25 -4.56 5.14 -8.69
CA LEU A 25 -3.52 5.26 -7.65
C LEU A 25 -3.95 6.26 -6.57
N GLN A 26 -4.42 7.44 -6.97
CA GLN A 26 -4.86 8.47 -6.05
C GLN A 26 -6.09 8.05 -5.23
N GLU A 27 -7.06 7.36 -5.83
CA GLU A 27 -8.22 6.83 -5.11
C GLU A 27 -7.77 5.80 -4.08
N MET A 28 -6.89 4.88 -4.47
CA MET A 28 -6.37 3.86 -3.55
C MET A 28 -5.64 4.50 -2.36
N GLU A 29 -4.76 5.47 -2.60
CA GLU A 29 -4.03 6.18 -1.54
C GLU A 29 -4.97 6.92 -0.57
N LYS A 30 -6.08 7.48 -1.06
CA LYS A 30 -7.00 8.27 -0.24
C LYS A 30 -8.07 7.45 0.47
N GLN A 31 -8.56 6.39 -0.17
CA GLN A 31 -9.78 5.70 0.25
C GLN A 31 -9.55 4.26 0.70
N SER A 32 -8.46 3.62 0.26
CA SER A 32 -8.16 2.26 0.69
C SER A 32 -7.57 2.24 2.10
N ARG A 33 -7.84 1.15 2.80
CA ARG A 33 -7.24 0.88 4.11
C ARG A 33 -6.30 -0.31 3.98
N PHE A 34 -5.08 -0.16 4.47
CA PHE A 34 -4.13 -1.26 4.56
C PHE A 34 -4.17 -1.85 5.97
N LEU A 35 -4.55 -3.12 6.07
CA LEU A 35 -4.59 -3.84 7.34
C LEU A 35 -3.38 -4.79 7.42
N MET A 36 -2.56 -4.61 8.46
CA MET A 36 -1.48 -5.52 8.82
C MET A 36 -1.73 -6.05 10.22
N THR A 37 -1.57 -7.37 10.40
CA THR A 37 -1.76 -8.03 11.69
C THR A 37 -0.46 -8.19 12.45
N ASP A 38 -0.57 -8.31 13.77
CA ASP A 38 0.55 -8.71 14.61
C ASP A 38 1.13 -10.07 14.18
N THR A 39 2.40 -10.27 14.52
CA THR A 39 3.07 -11.57 14.47
C THR A 39 3.59 -11.90 15.87
N PRO A 40 4.04 -13.13 16.16
CA PRO A 40 4.42 -13.53 17.54
C PRO A 40 5.42 -12.59 18.23
N SER A 41 6.28 -11.90 17.46
CA SER A 41 7.33 -11.02 17.98
C SER A 41 7.22 -9.58 17.51
N VAL A 42 6.21 -9.23 16.70
CA VAL A 42 6.06 -7.88 16.13
C VAL A 42 4.64 -7.39 16.37
N LYS A 43 4.52 -6.26 17.06
CA LYS A 43 3.26 -5.56 17.24
C LYS A 43 3.14 -4.43 16.23
N VAL A 44 2.10 -4.48 15.41
CA VAL A 44 1.79 -3.44 14.44
C VAL A 44 1.06 -2.31 15.15
N MET A 45 1.65 -1.13 15.15
CA MET A 45 1.08 0.05 15.82
C MET A 45 0.19 0.87 14.89
N ASN A 46 0.58 0.99 13.62
CA ASN A 46 -0.17 1.65 12.57
C ASN A 46 0.22 1.05 11.22
N ALA A 47 -0.68 1.16 10.24
CA ALA A 47 -0.43 0.77 8.87
C ALA A 47 -1.12 1.77 7.93
N GLU A 48 -0.36 2.37 7.03
CA GLU A 48 -0.86 3.39 6.11
C GLU A 48 -0.29 3.21 4.71
N ILE A 49 -1.02 3.69 3.71
CA ILE A 49 -0.58 3.70 2.32
C ILE A 49 0.04 5.07 2.05
N LEU A 50 1.37 5.13 1.98
CA LEU A 50 2.09 6.39 1.73
C LEU A 50 2.26 6.69 0.24
N THR A 51 2.50 5.66 -0.57
CA THR A 51 2.69 5.80 -2.01
C THR A 51 2.37 4.49 -2.69
N THR A 52 1.64 4.58 -3.80
CA THR A 52 1.38 3.48 -4.72
C THR A 52 2.24 3.66 -5.97
N LYS A 53 2.90 2.59 -6.42
CA LYS A 53 3.75 2.60 -7.62
C LYS A 53 3.28 1.55 -8.59
N MET A 54 3.21 1.90 -9.87
CA MET A 54 3.00 0.94 -10.94
C MET A 54 4.33 0.27 -11.31
N ARG A 55 4.32 -1.05 -11.44
CA ARG A 55 5.41 -1.75 -12.12
C ARG A 55 5.22 -1.61 -13.62
N ASN A 56 6.06 -0.82 -14.27
CA ASN A 56 6.10 -0.77 -15.73
C ASN A 56 6.75 -2.06 -16.23
N LYS A 57 6.02 -2.91 -16.97
CA LYS A 57 6.56 -4.22 -17.43
C LYS A 57 7.65 -4.11 -18.50
N ASN A 58 7.89 -2.90 -19.04
CA ASN A 58 8.80 -2.65 -20.17
C ASN A 58 10.17 -2.07 -19.78
N ASN A 59 10.50 -1.98 -18.49
CA ASN A 59 11.85 -1.66 -17.99
C ASN A 59 12.37 -2.78 -17.08
#